data_AF-A0A0J8U335-F1
#
_entry.id   AF-A0A0J8U335-F1
#
_cell.length_a   1.000
_cell.length_b   1.000
_cell.length_c   1.000
_cell.angle_alpha   90.00
_cell.angle_beta   90.00
_cell.angle_gamma   90.00
#
_symmetry.space_group_name_H-M   'P 1'
#
loop_
_entity.id
_entity.type
_entity.pdbx_description
1 polymer ?
#
loop_
_entity_poly.entity_id
_entity_poly.type
_entity_poly.pdbx_seq_one_letter_code
_entity_poly.pdbx_strand_id
1 'polypeptide(L)'
;MKNWKKYGAAGMVAVSALALAACESTAASNSEQYKKVEENAGKRQPYQPHNDVEFNNYNEAQKLYDNPNTIQWCTATWSNGSAPLFTVPIRGKLTSSSVSYYPNQEVRNDGSAAYNPELRSVDGMYHGNPPAYRYGFTPAGVYVDFSGMEVMCSTQPMKFQRQDTKITYEPDPQLADAQRRAEEALKAGKPDEAQRILQEAVK
;
A
#
# COMPACT_ATOMS: atom_id res chain seq x y z
N MET A 1 20.39 61.53 -65.03
CA MET A 1 20.22 60.28 -65.79
C MET A 1 19.37 59.32 -64.98
N LYS A 2 18.32 58.76 -65.62
CA LYS A 2 17.62 57.46 -65.36
C LYS A 2 17.26 57.10 -63.90
N ASN A 3 16.08 56.61 -63.55
CA ASN A 3 14.86 56.24 -64.28
C ASN A 3 13.76 56.00 -63.24
N TRP A 4 12.53 56.13 -63.70
CA TRP A 4 11.27 56.03 -62.97
C TRP A 4 10.71 54.60 -62.96
N LYS A 5 9.81 54.35 -61.99
CA LYS A 5 8.69 53.37 -61.94
C LYS A 5 9.03 51.88 -61.72
N LYS A 6 8.37 51.29 -60.72
CA LYS A 6 7.25 50.32 -60.92
C LYS A 6 6.23 50.41 -59.78
N TYR A 7 4.96 50.45 -60.16
CA TYR A 7 3.78 50.29 -59.32
C TYR A 7 3.58 48.81 -58.98
N GLY A 8 2.94 48.54 -57.84
CA GLY A 8 2.43 47.21 -57.48
C GLY A 8 1.30 47.37 -56.47
N ALA A 9 0.08 47.11 -56.92
CA ALA A 9 -1.16 47.14 -56.14
C ALA A 9 -1.23 45.98 -55.14
N ALA A 10 -2.04 46.16 -54.08
CA ALA A 10 -3.11 45.25 -53.62
C ALA A 10 -3.17 45.07 -52.09
N GLY A 11 -4.41 45.13 -51.56
CA GLY A 11 -4.82 44.60 -50.25
C GLY A 11 -4.73 45.63 -49.12
N MET A 12 -5.77 46.39 -48.78
CA MET A 12 -6.87 45.94 -47.90
C MET A 12 -6.42 44.87 -46.90
N VAL A 13 -6.26 45.24 -45.63
CA VAL A 13 -7.15 44.87 -44.51
C VAL A 13 -6.77 45.76 -43.33
N ALA A 14 -7.58 46.81 -43.12
CA ALA A 14 -7.76 47.36 -41.79
C ALA A 14 -8.56 46.33 -40.96
N VAL A 15 -8.41 46.42 -39.64
CA VAL A 15 -9.09 45.62 -38.60
C VAL A 15 -8.34 44.34 -38.21
N SER A 16 -7.43 44.46 -37.24
CA SER A 16 -7.12 43.43 -36.23
C SER A 16 -6.24 43.99 -35.09
N ALA A 17 -6.45 45.25 -34.67
CA ALA A 17 -5.62 45.87 -33.62
C ALA A 17 -6.35 46.05 -32.27
N LEU A 18 -7.53 45.46 -32.07
CA LEU A 18 -8.37 45.76 -30.88
C LEU A 18 -9.00 44.54 -30.18
N ALA A 19 -8.50 43.33 -30.37
CA ALA A 19 -9.10 42.13 -29.76
C ALA A 19 -8.14 41.24 -28.95
N LEU A 20 -7.01 41.77 -28.46
CA LEU A 20 -6.12 41.04 -27.55
C LEU A 20 -5.65 41.87 -26.33
N ALA A 21 -6.41 42.90 -25.95
CA ALA A 21 -6.19 43.63 -24.69
C ALA A 21 -6.95 43.02 -23.48
N ALA A 22 -7.39 41.77 -23.57
CA ALA A 22 -8.06 41.06 -22.49
C ALA A 22 -7.60 39.60 -22.40
N CYS A 23 -6.29 39.40 -22.33
CA CYS A 23 -5.74 38.30 -21.56
C CYS A 23 -4.85 38.96 -20.50
N GLU A 24 -5.49 39.43 -19.42
CA GLU A 24 -4.81 39.56 -18.14
C GLU A 24 -4.31 38.17 -17.76
N SER A 25 -3.15 37.77 -18.26
CA SER A 25 -2.29 36.90 -17.48
C SER A 25 -1.76 37.78 -16.36
N THR A 26 -2.47 37.80 -15.25
CA THR A 26 -1.91 38.14 -13.93
C THR A 26 -0.89 37.06 -13.58
N ALA A 27 0.18 36.96 -14.36
CA ALA A 27 1.37 36.18 -14.12
C ALA A 27 2.47 37.09 -13.57
N ALA A 28 2.09 38.11 -12.80
CA ALA A 28 2.98 38.74 -11.84
C ALA A 28 2.88 37.94 -10.55
N SER A 29 3.50 36.76 -10.50
CA SER A 29 3.52 35.93 -9.30
C SER A 29 4.72 34.99 -9.35
N ASN A 30 5.69 35.26 -8.49
CA ASN A 30 6.66 34.29 -7.93
C ASN A 30 7.98 34.00 -8.65
N SER A 31 8.42 34.71 -9.70
CA SER A 31 9.72 34.40 -10.35
C SER A 31 10.94 34.51 -9.41
N GLU A 32 10.95 35.45 -8.46
CA GLU A 32 12.02 35.54 -7.45
C GLU A 32 11.91 34.50 -6.33
N GLN A 33 10.69 34.10 -5.95
CA GLN A 33 10.48 33.02 -4.99
C GLN A 33 10.94 31.67 -5.57
N TYR A 34 10.64 31.40 -6.85
CA TYR A 34 11.13 30.21 -7.54
C TYR A 34 12.65 30.18 -7.62
N LYS A 35 13.31 31.30 -7.97
CA LYS A 35 14.77 31.40 -7.97
C LYS A 35 15.39 31.17 -6.59
N LYS A 36 14.80 31.72 -5.52
CA LYS A 36 15.25 31.48 -4.14
C LYS A 36 15.05 30.02 -3.69
N VAL A 37 13.95 29.38 -4.11
CA VAL A 37 13.70 27.96 -3.81
C VAL A 37 14.71 27.07 -4.53
N GLU A 38 15.04 27.39 -5.78
CA GLU A 38 16.01 26.66 -6.61
C GLU A 38 17.46 26.83 -6.07
N GLU A 39 17.86 28.04 -5.72
CA GLU A 39 19.15 28.30 -5.04
C GLU A 39 19.25 27.61 -3.68
N ASN A 40 18.16 27.57 -2.91
CA ASN A 40 18.12 26.87 -1.63
C ASN A 40 18.14 25.36 -1.80
N ALA A 41 17.48 24.82 -2.82
CA ALA A 41 17.51 23.39 -3.15
C ALA A 41 18.90 22.95 -3.59
N GLY A 42 19.60 23.75 -4.40
CA GLY A 42 20.98 23.48 -4.83
C GLY A 42 22.02 23.55 -3.70
N LYS A 43 21.68 24.15 -2.55
CA LYS A 43 22.51 24.19 -1.33
C LYS A 43 22.18 23.09 -0.34
N ARG A 44 21.13 22.29 -0.56
CA ARG A 44 20.79 21.16 0.32
C ARG A 44 21.82 20.06 0.13
N GLN A 45 22.45 19.64 1.22
CA GLN A 45 23.14 18.36 1.24
C GLN A 45 22.12 17.25 1.04
N PRO A 46 22.45 16.16 0.31
CA PRO A 46 21.60 15.00 0.23
C PRO A 46 21.20 14.56 1.65
N TYR A 47 19.93 14.23 1.84
CA TYR A 47 19.46 13.67 3.10
C TYR A 47 20.29 12.44 3.43
N GLN A 48 20.95 12.44 4.60
CA GLN A 48 21.62 11.28 5.15
C GLN A 48 20.64 10.59 6.10
N PRO A 49 20.18 9.36 5.78
CA PRO A 49 19.40 8.58 6.73
C PRO A 49 20.25 8.33 7.98
N HIS A 50 19.72 8.67 9.15
CA HIS A 50 20.42 8.51 10.42
C HIS A 50 19.95 7.29 11.23
N ASN A 51 18.81 6.70 10.86
CA ASN A 51 18.16 5.65 11.62
C ASN A 51 17.78 4.48 10.71
N ASP A 52 17.91 3.26 11.23
CA ASP A 52 17.55 2.01 10.54
C ASP A 52 16.05 1.70 10.69
N VAL A 53 15.18 2.70 10.53
CA VAL A 53 13.73 2.56 10.81
C VAL A 53 13.10 1.46 9.97
N GLU A 54 13.43 1.38 8.69
CA GLU A 54 12.92 0.33 7.79
C GLU A 54 13.35 -1.06 8.24
N PHE A 55 14.63 -1.22 8.61
CA PHE A 55 15.16 -2.50 9.10
C PHE A 55 14.53 -2.90 10.44
N ASN A 56 14.32 -1.94 11.35
CA ASN A 56 13.66 -2.19 12.62
C ASN A 56 12.18 -2.56 12.42
N ASN A 57 11.47 -1.86 11.54
CA ASN A 57 10.09 -2.21 11.19
C ASN A 57 10.00 -3.59 10.55
N TYR A 58 10.94 -3.94 9.66
CA TYR A 58 11.05 -5.27 9.10
C TYR A 58 11.24 -6.33 10.20
N ASN A 59 12.17 -6.12 11.13
CA ASN A 59 12.43 -7.06 12.21
C ASN A 59 11.23 -7.22 13.16
N GLU A 60 10.54 -6.14 13.51
CA GLU A 60 9.32 -6.21 14.33
C GLU A 60 8.19 -6.96 13.60
N ALA A 61 8.05 -6.75 12.29
CA ALA A 61 7.10 -7.52 11.47
C ALA A 61 7.47 -9.01 11.46
N GLN A 62 8.75 -9.37 11.31
CA GLN A 62 9.19 -10.78 11.36
C GLN A 62 8.87 -11.44 12.71
N LYS A 63 9.13 -10.76 13.84
CA LYS A 63 8.78 -11.29 15.18
C LYS A 63 7.29 -11.61 15.32
N LEU A 64 6.44 -10.73 14.79
CA LEU A 64 5.00 -10.93 14.76
C LEU A 64 4.63 -12.14 13.90
N TYR A 65 5.23 -12.23 12.72
CA TYR A 65 4.95 -13.26 11.73
C TYR A 65 5.40 -14.66 12.15
N ASP A 66 6.47 -14.75 12.93
CA ASP A 66 7.00 -16.01 13.45
C ASP A 66 6.26 -16.51 14.70
N ASN A 67 5.35 -15.72 15.27
CA ASN A 67 4.59 -16.12 16.46
C ASN A 67 3.25 -16.78 16.09
N PRO A 68 3.13 -18.13 16.16
CA PRO A 68 1.87 -18.82 15.86
C PRO A 68 0.79 -18.56 16.92
N ASN A 69 1.11 -17.92 18.04
CA ASN A 69 0.16 -17.64 19.11
C ASN A 69 -0.42 -16.23 19.03
N THR A 70 -0.01 -15.40 18.07
CA THR A 70 -0.62 -14.08 17.86
C THR A 70 -1.87 -14.20 17.01
N ILE A 71 -2.88 -13.40 17.33
CA ILE A 71 -4.08 -13.24 16.50
C ILE A 71 -3.95 -11.96 15.67
N GLN A 72 -4.15 -12.09 14.36
CA GLN A 72 -4.33 -10.97 13.45
C GLN A 72 -5.81 -10.88 13.06
N TRP A 73 -6.40 -9.70 13.21
CA TRP A 73 -7.74 -9.39 12.76
C TRP A 73 -7.67 -8.90 11.32
N CYS A 74 -8.01 -9.78 10.38
CA CYS A 74 -8.01 -9.47 8.97
C CYS A 74 -9.41 -9.06 8.53
N THR A 75 -9.57 -7.80 8.18
CA THR A 75 -10.79 -7.22 7.64
C THR A 75 -10.68 -7.13 6.14
N ALA A 76 -11.67 -7.69 5.45
CA ALA A 76 -11.72 -7.72 4.01
C ALA A 76 -13.05 -7.21 3.48
N THR A 77 -13.05 -6.82 2.22
CA THR A 77 -14.26 -6.45 1.50
C THR A 77 -14.15 -6.82 0.04
N TRP A 78 -15.30 -7.06 -0.57
CA TRP A 78 -15.40 -7.17 -2.02
C TRP A 78 -15.27 -5.78 -2.63
N SER A 79 -14.75 -5.70 -3.86
CA SER A 79 -14.54 -4.44 -4.60
C SER A 79 -15.85 -3.69 -4.96
N ASN A 80 -16.98 -4.01 -4.32
CA ASN A 80 -18.23 -3.30 -4.42
C ASN A 80 -18.48 -2.42 -3.17
N GLY A 81 -18.83 -1.16 -3.39
CA GLY A 81 -19.07 -0.19 -2.32
C GLY A 81 -20.29 -0.50 -1.42
N SER A 82 -21.02 -1.59 -1.68
CA SER A 82 -22.23 -2.00 -0.94
C SER A 82 -22.08 -3.28 -0.13
N ALA A 83 -21.09 -4.15 -0.39
CA ALA A 83 -20.97 -5.38 0.41
C ALA A 83 -20.41 -5.10 1.81
N PRO A 84 -20.89 -5.76 2.87
CA PRO A 84 -20.37 -5.52 4.22
C PRO A 84 -18.86 -5.78 4.29
N LEU A 85 -18.18 -5.02 5.14
CA LEU A 85 -16.86 -5.41 5.63
C LEU A 85 -17.06 -6.64 6.53
N PHE A 86 -16.15 -7.60 6.46
CA PHE A 86 -16.13 -8.71 7.40
C PHE A 86 -14.72 -8.87 7.97
N THR A 87 -14.65 -9.27 9.23
CA THR A 87 -13.39 -9.46 9.94
C THR A 87 -13.25 -10.90 10.38
N VAL A 88 -12.09 -11.49 10.11
CA VAL A 88 -11.76 -12.86 10.48
C VAL A 88 -10.51 -12.86 11.36
N PRO A 89 -10.53 -13.51 12.54
CA PRO A 89 -9.32 -13.72 13.32
C PRO A 89 -8.48 -14.82 12.65
N ILE A 90 -7.25 -14.48 12.31
CA ILE A 90 -6.24 -15.36 11.73
C ILE A 90 -5.16 -15.59 12.78
N ARG A 91 -4.80 -16.86 12.99
CA ARG A 91 -3.70 -17.24 13.86
C ARG A 91 -2.37 -17.14 13.10
N GLY A 92 -1.39 -16.47 13.68
CA GLY A 92 -0.07 -16.29 13.08
C GLY A 92 -0.09 -15.31 11.91
N LYS A 93 0.62 -15.62 10.83
CA LYS A 93 0.71 -14.79 9.61
C LYS A 93 -0.15 -15.31 8.47
N LEU A 94 -0.60 -14.40 7.61
CA LEU A 94 -1.10 -14.78 6.29
C LEU A 94 0.06 -15.27 5.41
N THR A 95 -0.24 -16.18 4.49
CA THR A 95 0.69 -16.72 3.50
C THR A 95 0.38 -16.12 2.12
N SER A 96 1.42 -15.71 1.39
CA SER A 96 1.25 -15.24 0.00
C SER A 96 1.03 -16.43 -0.95
N SER A 97 0.41 -16.16 -2.10
CA SER A 97 0.09 -17.19 -3.08
C SER A 97 1.28 -17.72 -3.87
N SER A 98 2.38 -16.96 -3.84
CA SER A 98 3.62 -17.24 -4.54
C SER A 98 4.65 -17.95 -3.67
N VAL A 99 4.33 -18.22 -2.40
CA VAL A 99 5.23 -18.99 -1.52
C VAL A 99 5.38 -20.41 -2.05
N SER A 100 6.63 -20.84 -2.23
CA SER A 100 7.00 -22.15 -2.78
C SER A 100 8.21 -22.73 -2.04
N TYR A 101 8.30 -24.05 -2.02
CA TYR A 101 9.51 -24.76 -1.58
C TYR A 101 10.63 -24.74 -2.62
N TYR A 102 10.30 -24.44 -3.87
CA TYR A 102 11.21 -24.44 -5.01
C TYR A 102 11.35 -23.03 -5.58
N PRO A 103 12.55 -22.65 -6.08
CA PRO A 103 12.74 -21.36 -6.73
C PRO A 103 11.89 -21.27 -8.01
N ASN A 104 11.32 -20.09 -8.22
CA ASN A 104 10.76 -19.63 -9.47
C ASN A 104 11.84 -19.53 -10.56
N GLN A 105 11.50 -19.96 -11.77
CA GLN A 105 12.35 -19.86 -12.95
C GLN A 105 11.79 -18.77 -13.88
N GLU A 106 12.61 -17.79 -14.27
CA GLU A 106 12.31 -16.93 -15.41
C GLU A 106 13.12 -17.38 -16.63
N VAL A 107 12.43 -17.60 -17.77
CA VAL A 107 13.08 -17.85 -19.06
C VAL A 107 13.38 -16.49 -19.70
N ARG A 108 14.64 -16.21 -20.05
CA ARG A 108 14.97 -15.01 -20.83
C ARG A 108 14.49 -15.17 -22.27
N ASN A 109 13.99 -14.08 -22.86
CA ASN A 109 13.53 -13.99 -24.25
C ASN A 109 14.60 -14.29 -25.32
N ASP A 110 15.85 -14.60 -24.94
CA ASP A 110 16.95 -14.91 -25.85
C ASP A 110 17.26 -16.42 -25.98
N GLY A 111 16.44 -17.30 -25.38
CA GLY A 111 16.65 -18.75 -25.43
C GLY A 111 17.82 -19.25 -24.58
N SER A 112 18.50 -18.36 -23.85
CA SER A 112 19.40 -18.72 -22.78
C SER A 112 18.64 -18.68 -21.45
N ALA A 113 18.66 -19.78 -20.69
CA ALA A 113 18.02 -19.77 -19.38
C ALA A 113 18.80 -18.81 -18.45
N ALA A 114 18.26 -17.63 -18.17
CA ALA A 114 18.77 -16.82 -17.07
C ALA A 114 18.27 -17.41 -15.76
N TYR A 115 19.12 -18.22 -15.15
CA TYR A 115 18.93 -18.66 -13.78
C TYR A 115 19.24 -17.47 -12.84
N ASN A 116 18.23 -16.70 -12.47
CA ASN A 116 18.30 -15.82 -11.30
C ASN A 116 17.37 -16.39 -10.23
N PRO A 117 17.78 -17.43 -9.49
CA PRO A 117 16.94 -18.03 -8.48
C PRO A 117 16.66 -16.95 -7.45
N GLU A 118 15.38 -16.71 -7.18
CA GLU A 118 15.01 -15.95 -6.00
C GLU A 118 15.77 -16.49 -4.79
N LEU A 119 16.31 -15.61 -3.96
CA LEU A 119 16.98 -16.05 -2.74
C LEU A 119 15.92 -16.55 -1.76
N ARG A 120 16.24 -17.66 -1.11
CA ARG A 120 15.40 -18.22 -0.06
C ARG A 120 15.26 -17.18 1.07
N SER A 121 14.03 -16.98 1.54
CA SER A 121 13.74 -16.14 2.69
C SER A 121 14.28 -16.77 3.99
N VAL A 122 14.22 -16.00 5.08
CA VAL A 122 14.67 -16.39 6.42
C VAL A 122 13.94 -17.63 6.96
N ASP A 123 12.70 -17.87 6.51
CA ASP A 123 11.91 -19.05 6.86
C ASP A 123 12.22 -20.28 5.98
N GLY A 124 13.19 -20.17 5.08
CA GLY A 124 13.56 -21.26 4.18
C GLY A 124 12.55 -21.51 3.07
N MET A 125 11.68 -20.55 2.74
CA MET A 125 10.80 -20.62 1.58
C MET A 125 11.18 -19.58 0.52
N TYR A 126 10.73 -19.79 -0.71
CA TYR A 126 10.79 -18.79 -1.78
C TYR A 126 9.45 -18.07 -1.81
N HIS A 127 9.43 -16.74 -1.74
CA HIS A 127 8.21 -15.93 -1.55
C HIS A 127 7.71 -15.29 -2.85
N GLY A 128 8.44 -15.40 -3.95
CA GLY A 128 8.14 -14.77 -5.23
C GLY A 128 8.44 -13.28 -5.28
N ASN A 129 8.07 -12.65 -6.40
CA ASN A 129 7.66 -11.24 -6.39
C ASN A 129 6.23 -11.22 -5.84
N PRO A 130 6.05 -10.98 -4.53
CA PRO A 130 4.86 -11.46 -3.86
C PRO A 130 3.66 -10.57 -4.20
N PRO A 131 2.53 -11.14 -4.67
CA PRO A 131 1.24 -10.46 -4.56
C PRO A 131 0.86 -10.32 -3.07
N ALA A 132 -0.18 -9.54 -2.79
CA ALA A 132 -0.69 -9.39 -1.42
C ALA A 132 -0.96 -10.75 -0.76
N TYR A 133 -0.72 -10.82 0.55
CA TYR A 133 -1.03 -11.96 1.40
C TYR A 133 -2.41 -12.54 1.08
N ARG A 134 -2.48 -13.86 0.83
CA ARG A 134 -3.65 -14.50 0.21
C ARG A 134 -4.50 -15.28 1.19
N TYR A 135 -3.90 -16.10 2.05
CA TYR A 135 -4.67 -17.02 2.89
C TYR A 135 -4.09 -17.19 4.28
N GLY A 136 -4.91 -17.67 5.21
CA GLY A 136 -4.51 -17.99 6.57
C GLY A 136 -5.42 -19.02 7.20
N PHE A 137 -5.23 -19.25 8.49
CA PHE A 137 -6.04 -20.18 9.27
C PHE A 137 -6.60 -19.48 10.50
N THR A 138 -7.86 -19.73 10.82
CA THR A 138 -8.44 -19.31 12.11
C THR A 138 -7.73 -20.02 13.28
N PRO A 139 -7.92 -19.56 14.53
CA PRO A 139 -7.43 -20.30 15.70
C PRO A 139 -7.83 -21.79 15.72
N ALA A 140 -9.03 -22.12 15.24
CA ALA A 140 -9.51 -23.50 15.09
C ALA A 140 -8.96 -24.25 13.86
N GLY A 141 -8.06 -23.65 13.08
CA GLY A 141 -7.47 -24.29 11.89
C GLY A 141 -8.37 -24.27 10.66
N VAL A 142 -9.41 -23.42 10.62
CA VAL A 142 -10.24 -23.26 9.41
C VAL A 142 -9.46 -22.44 8.39
N TYR A 143 -9.33 -22.98 7.17
CA TYR A 143 -8.70 -22.29 6.04
C TYR A 143 -9.54 -21.10 5.58
N VAL A 144 -8.89 -19.95 5.35
CA VAL A 144 -9.52 -18.72 4.87
C VAL A 144 -8.69 -18.14 3.73
N ASP A 145 -9.31 -17.96 2.56
CA ASP A 145 -8.68 -17.38 1.36
C ASP A 145 -9.30 -16.01 1.06
N PHE A 146 -8.44 -15.01 0.93
CA PHE A 146 -8.77 -13.63 0.62
C PHE A 146 -8.52 -13.25 -0.85
N SER A 147 -8.35 -14.23 -1.73
CA SER A 147 -8.14 -14.03 -3.18
C SER A 147 -9.13 -13.04 -3.80
N GLY A 148 -8.60 -12.02 -4.48
CA GLY A 148 -9.41 -11.02 -5.17
C GLY A 148 -10.12 -10.04 -4.25
N MET A 149 -9.72 -9.96 -2.97
CA MET A 149 -10.23 -9.00 -2.01
C MET A 149 -9.11 -8.09 -1.50
N GLU A 150 -9.46 -6.85 -1.19
CA GLU A 150 -8.59 -5.97 -0.43
C GLU A 150 -8.65 -6.35 1.04
N VAL A 151 -7.50 -6.54 1.68
CA VAL A 151 -7.39 -7.01 3.07
C VAL A 151 -6.52 -6.06 3.87
N MET A 152 -7.02 -5.69 5.04
CA MET A 152 -6.24 -5.02 6.08
C MET A 152 -6.19 -5.92 7.31
N CYS A 153 -4.99 -6.26 7.77
CA CYS A 153 -4.79 -7.02 9.00
C CYS A 153 -4.16 -6.14 10.06
N SER A 154 -4.60 -6.34 11.31
CA SER A 154 -4.09 -5.64 12.48
C SER A 154 -3.94 -6.64 13.64
N THR A 155 -2.97 -6.43 14.51
CA THR A 155 -2.82 -7.19 15.77
C THR A 155 -3.83 -6.78 16.83
N GLN A 156 -4.71 -5.84 16.51
CA GLN A 156 -5.77 -5.35 17.38
C GLN A 156 -7.07 -5.26 16.60
N PRO A 157 -8.21 -5.55 17.24
CA PRO A 157 -9.50 -5.40 16.60
C PRO A 157 -9.78 -3.92 16.34
N MET A 158 -10.10 -3.57 15.11
CA MET A 158 -10.45 -2.21 14.71
C MET A 158 -11.88 -2.17 14.19
N LYS A 159 -12.61 -1.08 14.50
CA LYS A 159 -13.91 -0.80 13.92
C LYS A 159 -13.73 0.01 12.65
N PHE A 160 -14.26 -0.48 11.54
CA PHE A 160 -14.19 0.20 10.26
C PHE A 160 -15.53 0.87 9.96
N GLN A 161 -15.50 2.18 9.68
CA GLN A 161 -16.67 2.94 9.27
C GLN A 161 -16.53 3.28 7.77
N ARG A 162 -17.42 2.76 6.92
CA ARG A 162 -17.37 3.00 5.46
C ARG A 162 -17.71 4.44 5.06
N GLN A 163 -18.46 5.16 5.90
CA GLN A 163 -19.02 6.47 5.57
C GLN A 163 -18.15 7.65 6.02
N ASP A 164 -17.18 7.39 6.89
CA ASP A 164 -16.22 8.38 7.36
C ASP A 164 -14.82 7.90 7.02
N THR A 165 -13.99 8.74 6.38
CA THR A 165 -12.55 8.48 6.16
C THR A 165 -11.73 8.49 7.47
N LYS A 166 -12.39 8.31 8.62
CA LYS A 166 -11.78 8.20 9.93
C LYS A 166 -11.73 6.72 10.30
N ILE A 167 -10.51 6.18 10.36
CA ILE A 167 -10.26 4.99 11.16
C ILE A 167 -10.33 5.45 12.61
N THR A 168 -11.49 5.34 13.25
CA THR A 168 -11.60 5.58 14.68
C THR A 168 -10.92 4.42 15.39
N TYR A 169 -9.73 4.66 15.92
CA TYR A 169 -9.05 3.73 16.81
C TYR A 169 -9.79 3.72 18.15
N GLU A 170 -10.92 3.03 18.18
CA GLU A 170 -11.65 2.71 19.40
C GLU A 170 -11.39 1.23 19.69
N PRO A 171 -10.33 0.90 20.46
CA PRO A 171 -10.10 -0.46 20.88
C PRO A 171 -11.32 -0.92 21.67
N ASP A 172 -12.02 -1.91 21.14
CA ASP A 172 -13.16 -2.51 21.84
C ASP A 172 -12.61 -3.28 23.06
N PRO A 173 -12.86 -2.83 24.30
CA PRO A 173 -12.20 -3.40 25.48
C PRO A 173 -12.57 -4.87 25.69
N GLN A 174 -13.79 -5.27 25.30
CA GLN A 174 -14.25 -6.65 25.40
C GLN A 174 -13.53 -7.53 24.38
N LEU A 175 -13.36 -7.03 23.16
CA LEU A 175 -12.66 -7.76 22.10
C LEU A 175 -11.14 -7.83 22.35
N ALA A 176 -10.55 -6.79 22.95
CA ALA A 176 -9.14 -6.78 23.35
C ALA A 176 -8.85 -7.79 24.48
N ASP A 177 -9.71 -7.86 25.51
CA ASP A 177 -9.59 -8.89 26.56
C ASP A 177 -9.83 -10.30 26.00
N ALA A 178 -10.82 -10.46 25.13
CA ALA A 178 -11.08 -11.73 24.45
C ALA A 178 -9.89 -12.17 23.60
N GLN A 179 -9.26 -11.25 22.86
CA GLN A 179 -8.03 -11.54 22.13
C GLN A 179 -6.93 -12.04 23.06
N ARG A 180 -6.63 -11.31 24.15
CA ARG A 180 -5.60 -11.71 25.12
C ARG A 180 -5.85 -13.12 25.67
N ARG A 181 -7.09 -13.42 26.07
CA ARG A 181 -7.47 -14.75 26.57
C ARG A 181 -7.36 -15.83 25.49
N ALA A 182 -7.71 -15.51 24.25
CA ALA A 182 -7.55 -16.44 23.13
C ALA A 182 -6.06 -16.72 22.81
N GLU A 183 -5.19 -15.71 22.88
CA GLU A 183 -3.74 -15.89 22.73
C GLU A 183 -3.13 -16.73 23.87
N GLU A 184 -3.61 -16.56 25.11
CA GLU A 184 -3.25 -17.41 26.25
C GLU A 184 -3.69 -18.86 26.04
N ALA A 185 -4.90 -19.09 25.52
CA ALA A 185 -5.39 -20.42 25.17
C ALA A 185 -4.56 -21.07 24.04
N LEU A 186 -4.14 -20.31 23.03
CA LEU A 186 -3.23 -20.79 21.98
C LEU A 186 -1.87 -21.19 22.56
N LYS A 187 -1.28 -20.37 23.44
CA LYS A 187 -0.03 -20.70 24.14
C LYS A 187 -0.16 -21.98 24.98
N ALA A 188 -1.34 -22.25 25.52
CA ALA A 188 -1.65 -23.46 26.27
C ALA A 188 -1.99 -24.68 25.40
N GLY A 189 -1.93 -24.57 24.06
CA GLY A 189 -2.24 -25.66 23.14
C GLY A 189 -3.74 -25.94 22.98
N LYS A 190 -4.61 -24.95 23.22
CA LYS A 190 -6.07 -25.08 23.21
C LYS A 190 -6.74 -24.25 22.11
N PRO A 191 -6.60 -24.64 20.83
CA PRO A 191 -7.12 -23.87 19.69
C PRO A 191 -8.65 -23.74 19.67
N ASP A 192 -9.39 -24.77 20.08
CA ASP A 192 -10.85 -24.74 20.11
C ASP A 192 -11.38 -23.76 21.17
N GLU A 193 -10.70 -23.68 22.32
CA GLU A 193 -11.01 -22.71 23.37
C GLU A 193 -10.75 -21.28 22.89
N ALA A 194 -9.63 -21.05 22.22
CA ALA A 194 -9.30 -19.76 21.60
C ALA A 194 -10.37 -19.34 20.59
N GLN A 195 -10.80 -20.24 19.70
CA GLN A 195 -11.85 -19.97 18.73
C GLN A 195 -13.19 -19.60 19.40
N ARG A 196 -13.59 -20.34 20.44
CA ARG A 196 -14.84 -20.08 21.17
C ARG A 196 -14.82 -18.70 21.84
N ILE A 197 -13.72 -18.34 22.51
CA ILE A 197 -13.56 -17.04 23.17
C ILE A 197 -13.77 -15.89 22.16
N LEU A 198 -13.18 -16.00 20.97
CA LEU A 198 -13.34 -14.98 19.95
C LEU A 198 -14.78 -14.94 19.41
N GLN A 199 -15.38 -16.09 19.09
CA GLN A 199 -16.76 -16.15 18.59
C GLN A 199 -17.78 -15.54 19.56
N GLU A 200 -17.58 -15.69 20.87
CA GLU A 200 -18.44 -15.09 21.88
C GLU A 200 -18.29 -13.56 21.94
N ALA A 201 -17.10 -13.04 21.63
CA ALA A 201 -16.79 -11.61 21.71
C ALA A 201 -17.17 -10.80 20.45
N VAL A 202 -17.44 -11.46 19.31
CA VAL A 202 -17.91 -10.80 18.08
C VAL A 202 -19.44 -10.83 17.90
N LYS A 203 -20.18 -11.38 18.88
CA LYS A 203 -21.65 -11.32 18.94
C LYS A 203 -22.12 -9.97 19.48
#